data_AF-A0AAN9YBJ0-F1
#
_entry.id   AF-A0AAN9YBJ0-F1
#
_cell.length_a   1.000
_cell.length_b   1.000
_cell.length_c   1.000
_cell.angle_alpha   90.00
_cell.angle_beta   90.00
_cell.angle_gamma   90.00
#
_symmetry.space_group_name_H-M   'P 1'
#
loop_
_entity.id
_entity.type
_entity.pdbx_description
1 polymer ?
#
loop_
_entity_poly.entity_id
_entity_poly.type
_entity_poly.pdbx_seq_one_letter_code
_entity_poly.pdbx_strand_id
1 'polypeptide(L)'
;MPSRLAYNMMSRGYALSLGSETLFLFTAYIIFTSCCFAKATSSNLIQEPSNVICSSMAQSNNVPSLFEAATTCEEETEEENGLRKVLFTNNVTCNDGTPAGFYIREAVNSKKWIVYLEGGWYCYSEQNCRDRWSRVKYLMSSEQWPAFRSGHGILSNDPNENPYWWHANHVFVPYCTSDIWSGRRSVPTRSGSFTFMGAVIIKQMVKELLNIGLKNANSLTIAGSSAGGVGVMLNLEPVQRLLTRYGATKVRLRGITDSGWFLDQPPFILNSDIVTPVQAVKQGFPMWRSQIPHTCRMTYPRELWKCFIGYRIYPTLSVPLFVFQWLFDEVQMKVENVGTPVTKQQWEYIHTMGEILRNSFQNVTSVFAPSCISHSILSRKDWHYIRIDDISLPDALRCWERQTKSKTLENAMETKLRRRMSQMTYPPETSHQSAKKQRKKRKKSKQNKKNEKQKRKNFQRNRLLRSTNTCSHRLLERCSWPQCNHYCPKLQNPVTGEELDLLELLKSFGLDMMNVATALGVDIHTLNNMGQRELISLLTQQAN
;
A
#
# COMPACT_ATOMS: atom_id res chain seq x y z
N MET A 1 -29.18 -9.41 16.03
CA MET A 1 -28.67 -10.34 17.08
C MET A 1 -28.62 -11.77 16.53
N PRO A 2 -27.54 -12.18 15.83
CA PRO A 2 -27.27 -13.59 15.54
C PRO A 2 -26.20 -14.21 16.46
N SER A 3 -25.58 -13.40 17.32
CA SER A 3 -24.41 -13.77 18.14
C SER A 3 -24.72 -14.50 19.45
N ARG A 4 -25.99 -14.78 19.78
CA ARG A 4 -26.37 -15.50 21.02
C ARG A 4 -26.71 -16.98 20.84
N LEU A 5 -26.95 -17.45 19.61
CA LEU A 5 -27.23 -18.87 19.34
C LEU A 5 -25.93 -19.68 19.16
N ALA A 6 -24.89 -19.09 18.58
CA ALA A 6 -23.58 -19.76 18.44
C ALA A 6 -22.86 -19.99 19.79
N TYR A 7 -23.03 -19.08 20.76
CA TYR A 7 -22.33 -19.17 22.05
C TYR A 7 -22.93 -20.25 22.99
N ASN A 8 -24.22 -20.56 22.84
CA ASN A 8 -24.89 -21.57 23.68
C ASN A 8 -24.67 -23.02 23.21
N MET A 9 -24.22 -23.25 21.96
CA MET A 9 -23.89 -24.60 21.49
C MET A 9 -22.45 -25.03 21.82
N MET A 10 -21.51 -24.08 21.98
CA MET A 10 -20.13 -24.39 22.37
C MET A 10 -19.94 -24.61 23.89
N SER A 11 -20.90 -24.20 24.72
CA SER A 11 -20.78 -24.26 26.19
C SER A 11 -21.29 -25.56 26.82
N ARG A 12 -21.80 -26.51 26.02
CA ARG A 12 -22.16 -27.87 26.46
C ARG A 12 -21.53 -28.86 25.50
N GLY A 13 -20.47 -29.53 25.94
CA GLY A 13 -19.61 -30.41 25.15
C GLY A 13 -20.33 -31.55 24.42
N TYR A 14 -20.93 -31.23 23.28
CA TYR A 14 -21.32 -32.21 22.26
C TYR A 14 -20.30 -32.13 21.13
N ALA A 15 -19.22 -32.89 21.27
CA ALA A 15 -18.43 -33.33 20.13
C ALA A 15 -19.31 -34.26 19.30
N LEU A 16 -20.11 -33.70 18.39
CA LEU A 16 -20.80 -34.48 17.36
C LEU A 16 -19.84 -34.63 16.19
N SER A 17 -19.50 -35.90 15.91
CA SER A 17 -18.97 -36.36 14.63
C SER A 17 -19.95 -35.96 13.53
N LEU A 18 -19.77 -34.76 12.98
CA LEU A 18 -20.46 -34.31 11.78
C LEU A 18 -19.69 -34.91 10.60
N GLY A 19 -20.35 -35.75 9.81
CA GLY A 19 -19.79 -36.28 8.56
C GLY A 19 -19.42 -35.13 7.62
N SER A 20 -18.46 -35.37 6.72
CA SER A 20 -17.95 -34.35 5.79
C SER A 20 -19.08 -33.62 5.06
N GLU A 21 -20.12 -34.33 4.61
CA GLU A 21 -21.28 -33.76 3.92
C GLU A 21 -22.06 -32.73 4.76
N THR A 22 -22.23 -32.97 6.06
CA THR A 22 -22.92 -32.00 6.95
C THR A 22 -22.09 -30.74 7.17
N LEU A 23 -20.77 -30.85 7.20
CA LEU A 23 -19.89 -29.68 7.29
C LEU A 23 -19.90 -28.88 5.98
N PHE A 24 -19.92 -29.55 4.83
CA PHE A 24 -20.04 -28.92 3.50
C PHE A 24 -21.38 -28.21 3.31
N LEU A 25 -22.48 -28.79 3.78
CA LEU A 25 -23.79 -28.13 3.78
C LEU A 25 -23.78 -26.86 4.63
N PHE A 26 -23.18 -26.93 5.81
CA PHE A 26 -23.12 -25.80 6.73
C PHE A 26 -22.27 -24.65 6.16
N THR A 27 -21.13 -24.96 5.54
CA THR A 27 -20.28 -23.94 4.90
C THR A 27 -20.96 -23.32 3.68
N ALA A 28 -21.54 -24.13 2.78
CA ALA A 28 -22.28 -23.63 1.63
C ALA A 28 -23.47 -22.74 2.04
N TYR A 29 -24.21 -23.14 3.08
CA TYR A 29 -25.32 -22.34 3.62
C TYR A 29 -24.86 -21.02 4.24
N ILE A 30 -23.74 -21.01 4.98
CA ILE A 30 -23.17 -19.78 5.54
C ILE A 30 -22.71 -18.82 4.44
N ILE A 31 -22.07 -19.34 3.38
CA ILE A 31 -21.62 -18.56 2.23
C ILE A 31 -22.84 -17.94 1.52
N PHE A 32 -23.84 -18.77 1.20
CA PHE A 32 -25.06 -18.33 0.53
C PHE A 32 -25.82 -17.25 1.33
N THR A 33 -26.03 -17.47 2.63
CA THR A 33 -26.74 -16.52 3.49
C THR A 33 -25.95 -15.22 3.70
N SER A 34 -24.62 -15.29 3.83
CA SER A 34 -23.76 -14.10 3.91
C SER A 34 -23.78 -13.30 2.61
N CYS A 35 -23.80 -13.97 1.46
CA CYS A 35 -23.90 -13.34 0.16
C CYS A 35 -25.27 -12.66 -0.06
N CYS A 36 -26.37 -13.33 0.29
CA CYS A 36 -27.71 -12.74 0.24
C CYS A 36 -27.83 -11.51 1.15
N PHE A 37 -27.18 -11.52 2.32
CA PHE A 37 -27.14 -10.37 3.21
C PHE A 37 -26.35 -9.20 2.60
N ALA A 38 -25.21 -9.48 1.94
CA ALA A 38 -24.42 -8.47 1.24
C ALA A 38 -25.24 -7.78 0.12
N LYS A 39 -25.98 -8.56 -0.69
CA LYS A 39 -26.89 -8.04 -1.73
C LYS A 39 -28.05 -7.20 -1.19
N ALA A 40 -28.60 -7.57 -0.02
CA ALA A 40 -29.64 -6.78 0.63
C ALA A 40 -29.13 -5.42 1.16
N THR A 41 -27.84 -5.32 1.49
CA THR A 41 -27.22 -4.06 1.95
C THR A 41 -26.73 -3.15 0.82
N SER A 42 -26.52 -3.66 -0.39
CA SER A 42 -26.10 -2.87 -1.57
C SER A 42 -27.27 -2.25 -2.34
N SER A 43 -28.48 -2.79 -2.22
CA SER A 43 -29.67 -2.37 -2.97
C SER A 43 -30.54 -1.37 -2.18
N ASN A 44 -30.39 -0.07 -2.46
CA ASN A 44 -31.42 0.90 -2.09
C ASN A 44 -32.55 0.85 -3.13
N LEU A 45 -33.72 0.36 -2.70
CA LEU A 45 -35.02 0.41 -3.37
C LEU A 45 -35.02 0.11 -4.89
N ILE A 46 -35.25 -1.15 -5.25
CA ILE A 46 -36.23 -1.62 -6.26
C ILE A 46 -36.15 -3.16 -6.24
N GLN A 47 -37.32 -3.80 -6.36
CA GLN A 47 -37.52 -5.25 -6.26
C GLN A 47 -36.91 -5.95 -7.50
N GLU A 48 -35.63 -6.24 -7.46
CA GLU A 48 -34.91 -7.00 -8.49
C GLU A 48 -35.19 -8.53 -8.38
N PRO A 49 -35.16 -9.29 -9.50
CA PRO A 49 -35.40 -10.74 -9.53
C PRO A 49 -34.40 -11.55 -8.69
N SER A 50 -33.28 -10.96 -8.30
CA SER A 50 -32.26 -11.54 -7.40
C SER A 50 -32.75 -11.81 -5.97
N ASN A 51 -33.74 -11.04 -5.47
CA ASN A 51 -34.38 -11.32 -4.18
C ASN A 51 -35.23 -12.60 -4.19
N VAL A 52 -35.68 -13.05 -5.38
CA VAL A 52 -36.49 -14.26 -5.54
C VAL A 52 -35.63 -15.51 -5.31
N ILE A 53 -34.37 -15.51 -5.77
CA ILE A 53 -33.43 -16.64 -5.61
C ILE A 53 -33.03 -16.83 -4.14
N CYS A 54 -32.73 -15.75 -3.42
CA CYS A 54 -32.40 -15.81 -1.99
C CYS A 54 -33.57 -16.32 -1.12
N SER A 55 -34.82 -16.05 -1.53
CA SER A 55 -36.02 -16.50 -0.81
C SER A 55 -36.43 -17.95 -1.11
N SER A 56 -36.11 -18.48 -2.30
CA SER A 56 -36.51 -19.84 -2.71
C SER A 56 -35.49 -20.92 -2.32
N MET A 57 -34.20 -20.59 -2.27
CA MET A 57 -33.11 -21.54 -2.00
C MET A 57 -32.81 -21.74 -0.50
N ALA A 58 -33.26 -20.84 0.38
CA ALA A 58 -33.10 -20.96 1.84
C ALA A 58 -33.81 -22.19 2.45
N GLN A 59 -34.63 -22.89 1.66
CA GLN A 59 -35.37 -24.10 2.02
C GLN A 59 -34.86 -25.37 1.30
N SER A 60 -33.80 -25.28 0.49
CA SER A 60 -33.26 -26.45 -0.25
C SER A 60 -32.30 -27.26 0.63
N ASN A 61 -32.56 -28.56 0.75
CA ASN A 61 -31.67 -29.53 1.43
C ASN A 61 -30.69 -30.22 0.46
N ASN A 62 -30.62 -29.79 -0.80
CA ASN A 62 -29.83 -30.45 -1.85
C ASN A 62 -28.45 -29.79 -2.02
N VAL A 63 -27.40 -30.48 -1.55
CA VAL A 63 -26.01 -29.97 -1.44
C VAL A 63 -25.48 -29.36 -2.74
N PRO A 64 -25.59 -30.02 -3.93
CA PRO A 64 -25.05 -29.49 -5.17
C PRO A 64 -25.76 -28.21 -5.62
N SER A 65 -27.09 -28.13 -5.43
CA SER A 65 -27.86 -26.93 -5.80
C SER A 65 -27.54 -25.71 -4.94
N LEU A 66 -27.27 -25.93 -3.65
CA LEU A 66 -26.90 -24.87 -2.72
C LEU A 66 -25.48 -24.37 -3.00
N PHE A 67 -24.57 -25.27 -3.37
CA PHE A 67 -23.22 -24.93 -3.78
C PHE A 67 -23.22 -24.14 -5.10
N GLU A 68 -23.95 -24.60 -6.10
CA GLU A 68 -24.10 -23.90 -7.39
C GLU A 68 -24.68 -22.50 -7.18
N ALA A 69 -25.75 -22.36 -6.38
CA ALA A 69 -26.33 -21.06 -6.05
C ALA A 69 -25.37 -20.14 -5.25
N ALA A 70 -24.55 -20.70 -4.36
CA ALA A 70 -23.52 -19.95 -3.65
C ALA A 70 -22.43 -19.45 -4.59
N THR A 71 -21.94 -20.29 -5.51
CA THR A 71 -20.96 -19.92 -6.53
C THR A 71 -21.51 -18.85 -7.48
N THR A 72 -22.74 -19.01 -7.99
CA THR A 72 -23.39 -18.00 -8.83
C THR A 72 -23.56 -16.67 -8.10
N CYS A 73 -23.94 -16.71 -6.82
CA CYS A 73 -24.08 -15.48 -6.04
C CYS A 73 -22.73 -14.79 -5.77
N GLU A 74 -21.65 -15.54 -5.50
CA GLU A 74 -20.30 -15.00 -5.37
C GLU A 74 -19.83 -14.35 -6.68
N GLU A 75 -20.00 -15.04 -7.82
CA GLU A 75 -19.66 -14.50 -9.15
C GLU A 75 -20.42 -13.20 -9.47
N GLU A 76 -21.73 -13.14 -9.19
CA GLU A 76 -22.53 -11.93 -9.37
C GLU A 76 -22.06 -10.78 -8.45
N THR A 77 -21.68 -11.07 -7.20
CA THR A 77 -21.15 -10.02 -6.31
C THR A 77 -19.77 -9.52 -6.72
N GLU A 78 -18.91 -10.38 -7.28
CA GLU A 78 -17.63 -9.97 -7.85
C GLU A 78 -17.81 -9.15 -9.13
N GLU A 79 -18.83 -9.42 -9.93
CA GLU A 79 -19.16 -8.63 -11.11
C GLU A 79 -19.71 -7.23 -10.74
N GLU A 80 -20.57 -7.13 -9.72
CA GLU A 80 -21.11 -5.84 -9.26
C GLU A 80 -20.06 -4.97 -8.54
N ASN A 81 -19.19 -5.58 -7.71
CA ASN A 81 -18.30 -4.84 -6.82
C ASN A 81 -16.81 -4.94 -7.20
N GLY A 82 -16.43 -5.85 -8.10
CA GLY A 82 -15.05 -6.07 -8.48
C GLY A 82 -14.46 -4.99 -9.38
N LEU A 83 -13.14 -5.01 -9.51
CA LEU A 83 -12.46 -4.25 -10.55
C LEU A 83 -12.56 -5.04 -11.86
N ARG A 84 -12.98 -4.38 -12.94
CA ARG A 84 -13.16 -4.98 -14.27
C ARG A 84 -11.84 -5.00 -15.05
N LYS A 85 -11.51 -6.12 -15.68
CA LYS A 85 -10.32 -6.28 -16.54
C LYS A 85 -10.39 -5.41 -17.79
N VAL A 86 -9.26 -4.77 -18.12
CA VAL A 86 -9.01 -4.01 -19.35
C VAL A 86 -7.66 -4.44 -19.91
N LEU A 87 -7.67 -5.08 -21.08
CA LEU A 87 -6.46 -5.45 -21.80
C LEU A 87 -6.06 -4.35 -22.79
N PHE A 88 -4.76 -4.17 -22.99
CA PHE A 88 -4.26 -3.25 -24.02
C PHE A 88 -4.43 -3.86 -25.42
N THR A 89 -4.74 -3.02 -26.39
CA THR A 89 -4.92 -3.41 -27.80
C THR A 89 -3.64 -3.23 -28.64
N ASN A 90 -2.58 -2.70 -28.05
CA ASN A 90 -1.30 -2.45 -28.72
C ASN A 90 -0.23 -3.49 -28.32
N ASN A 91 0.97 -3.39 -28.91
CA ASN A 91 2.10 -4.29 -28.63
C ASN A 91 2.76 -4.02 -27.25
N VAL A 92 1.96 -4.02 -26.19
CA VAL A 92 2.42 -3.93 -24.80
C VAL A 92 2.05 -5.23 -24.10
N THR A 93 3.06 -6.06 -23.83
CA THR A 93 2.85 -7.46 -23.46
C THR A 93 3.42 -7.81 -22.09
N CYS A 94 2.91 -8.89 -21.53
CA CYS A 94 3.53 -9.63 -20.43
C CYS A 94 4.77 -10.40 -20.93
N ASN A 95 5.51 -11.05 -20.02
CA ASN A 95 6.76 -11.74 -20.35
C ASN A 95 6.62 -12.72 -21.52
N ASP A 96 5.51 -13.45 -21.59
CA ASP A 96 5.22 -14.47 -22.62
C ASP A 96 4.64 -13.94 -23.94
N GLY A 97 4.40 -12.62 -24.04
CA GLY A 97 3.80 -12.00 -25.23
C GLY A 97 2.28 -11.83 -25.17
N THR A 98 1.60 -12.36 -24.15
CA THR A 98 0.17 -12.08 -23.94
C THR A 98 -0.07 -10.59 -23.69
N PRO A 99 -1.23 -10.01 -24.09
CA PRO A 99 -1.50 -8.60 -23.90
C PRO A 99 -1.53 -8.25 -22.41
N ALA A 100 -0.77 -7.24 -22.02
CA ALA A 100 -0.84 -6.71 -20.67
C ALA A 100 -2.12 -5.88 -20.48
N GLY A 101 -2.41 -5.48 -19.25
CA GLY A 101 -3.61 -4.73 -18.93
C GLY A 101 -3.66 -4.28 -17.49
N PHE A 102 -4.83 -3.84 -17.06
CA PHE A 102 -5.12 -3.45 -15.68
C PHE A 102 -6.58 -3.78 -15.36
N TYR A 103 -6.92 -3.80 -14.08
CA TYR A 103 -8.30 -3.84 -13.61
C TYR A 103 -8.71 -2.45 -13.12
N ILE A 104 -9.95 -2.05 -13.36
CA ILE A 104 -10.47 -0.74 -12.97
C ILE A 104 -11.87 -0.83 -12.37
N ARG A 105 -12.10 -0.02 -11.33
CA ARG A 105 -13.43 0.32 -10.85
C ARG A 105 -13.56 1.82 -10.83
N GLU A 106 -14.47 2.33 -11.65
CA GLU A 106 -14.71 3.76 -11.81
C GLU A 106 -15.69 4.26 -10.74
N ALA A 107 -15.40 5.44 -10.20
CA ALA A 107 -16.27 6.12 -9.26
C ALA A 107 -16.70 7.45 -9.91
N VAL A 108 -17.91 7.47 -10.49
CA VAL A 108 -18.44 8.55 -11.35
C VAL A 108 -18.26 9.94 -10.73
N ASN A 109 -18.45 10.08 -9.43
CA ASN A 109 -18.38 11.36 -8.72
C ASN A 109 -17.03 11.66 -8.07
N SER A 110 -16.02 10.82 -8.30
CA SER A 110 -14.71 10.92 -7.65
C SER A 110 -13.65 11.46 -8.58
N LYS A 111 -12.96 12.51 -8.13
CA LYS A 111 -11.76 13.06 -8.81
C LYS A 111 -10.46 12.52 -8.23
N LYS A 112 -10.52 11.45 -7.46
CA LYS A 112 -9.37 10.78 -6.86
C LYS A 112 -9.12 9.47 -7.57
N TRP A 113 -7.86 9.20 -7.84
CA TRP A 113 -7.40 7.96 -8.48
C TRP A 113 -6.35 7.31 -7.59
N ILE A 114 -6.54 6.01 -7.31
CA ILE A 114 -5.56 5.15 -6.66
C ILE A 114 -5.19 4.06 -7.65
N VAL A 115 -3.93 4.07 -8.08
CA VAL A 115 -3.33 3.00 -8.87
C VAL A 115 -2.48 2.17 -7.93
N TYR A 116 -2.62 0.85 -7.97
CA TYR A 116 -1.80 -0.08 -7.22
C TYR A 116 -0.98 -0.96 -8.16
N LEU A 117 0.34 -1.01 -7.96
CA LEU A 117 1.26 -1.86 -8.67
C LEU A 117 1.51 -3.14 -7.85
N GLU A 118 1.14 -4.29 -8.41
CA GLU A 118 1.42 -5.58 -7.79
C GLU A 118 2.94 -5.85 -7.70
N GLY A 119 3.33 -6.61 -6.68
CA GLY A 119 4.69 -7.09 -6.48
C GLY A 119 4.86 -8.54 -6.90
N GLY A 120 5.98 -9.16 -6.50
CA GLY A 120 6.19 -10.60 -6.71
C GLY A 120 7.57 -10.94 -7.26
N TRP A 121 8.64 -10.46 -6.61
CA TRP A 121 10.03 -10.74 -7.02
C TRP A 121 10.32 -10.29 -8.47
N TYR A 122 11.28 -10.92 -9.13
CA TYR A 122 11.76 -10.62 -10.48
C TYR A 122 12.58 -11.82 -10.99
N CYS A 123 12.97 -11.80 -12.27
CA CYS A 123 13.96 -12.73 -12.81
C CYS A 123 15.02 -11.99 -13.62
N TYR A 124 16.29 -12.36 -13.47
CA TYR A 124 17.44 -11.56 -13.92
C TYR A 124 18.40 -12.31 -14.86
N SER A 125 18.09 -13.55 -15.21
CA SER A 125 18.78 -14.36 -16.21
C SER A 125 17.79 -15.26 -16.95
N GLU A 126 18.13 -15.73 -18.14
CA GLU A 126 17.25 -16.61 -18.92
C GLU A 126 16.89 -17.89 -18.16
N GLN A 127 17.85 -18.48 -17.45
CA GLN A 127 17.60 -19.67 -16.63
C GLN A 127 16.64 -19.35 -15.48
N ASN A 128 16.90 -18.29 -14.72
CA ASN A 128 16.05 -17.90 -13.61
C ASN A 128 14.63 -17.53 -14.07
N CYS A 129 14.48 -16.94 -15.26
CA CYS A 129 13.17 -16.66 -15.85
C CYS A 129 12.44 -17.95 -16.29
N ARG A 130 13.15 -18.97 -16.81
CA ARG A 130 12.56 -20.29 -17.07
C ARG A 130 12.10 -20.99 -15.78
N ASP A 131 12.89 -20.92 -14.72
CA ASP A 131 12.53 -21.48 -13.40
C ASP A 131 11.36 -20.73 -12.75
N ARG A 132 11.24 -19.43 -13.06
CA ARG A 132 10.09 -18.61 -12.66
C ARG A 132 8.84 -18.98 -13.46
N TRP A 133 8.98 -19.19 -14.76
CA TRP A 133 7.89 -19.60 -15.64
C TRP A 133 7.25 -20.92 -15.20
N SER A 134 8.07 -21.90 -14.81
CA SER A 134 7.57 -23.20 -14.34
C SER A 134 6.86 -23.15 -12.98
N ARG A 135 7.25 -22.22 -12.09
CA ARG A 135 6.71 -22.16 -10.71
C ARG A 135 5.59 -21.14 -10.52
N VAL A 136 5.66 -20.00 -11.21
CA VAL A 136 4.77 -18.85 -10.98
C VAL A 136 4.36 -18.19 -12.31
N LYS A 137 3.86 -18.99 -13.26
CA LYS A 137 3.38 -18.54 -14.59
C LYS A 137 2.43 -17.34 -14.53
N TYR A 138 1.59 -17.26 -13.50
CA TYR A 138 0.62 -16.16 -13.30
C TYR A 138 1.26 -14.77 -13.14
N LEU A 139 2.55 -14.69 -12.79
CA LEU A 139 3.35 -13.44 -12.74
C LEU A 139 4.15 -13.17 -14.02
N MET A 140 3.88 -13.92 -15.09
CA MET A 140 4.58 -13.83 -16.38
C MET A 140 3.61 -13.82 -17.58
N SER A 141 2.32 -14.02 -17.34
CA SER A 141 1.28 -14.15 -18.36
C SER A 141 -0.03 -13.52 -17.91
N SER A 142 -0.82 -13.00 -18.85
CA SER A 142 -2.21 -12.57 -18.61
C SER A 142 -3.26 -13.60 -19.01
N GLU A 143 -2.85 -14.77 -19.50
CA GLU A 143 -3.75 -15.82 -20.02
C GLU A 143 -4.82 -16.26 -19.00
N GLN A 144 -4.45 -16.34 -17.73
CA GLN A 144 -5.33 -16.81 -16.65
C GLN A 144 -5.95 -15.67 -15.81
N TRP A 145 -5.91 -14.44 -16.31
CA TRP A 145 -6.51 -13.32 -15.59
C TRP A 145 -8.04 -13.39 -15.62
N PRO A 146 -8.73 -13.37 -14.47
CA PRO A 146 -10.21 -13.37 -14.43
C PRO A 146 -10.81 -12.10 -15.06
N ALA A 147 -12.11 -12.12 -15.35
CA ALA A 147 -12.82 -10.95 -15.88
C ALA A 147 -12.93 -9.82 -14.84
N PHE A 148 -13.14 -10.20 -13.58
CA PHE A 148 -13.24 -9.32 -12.42
C PHE A 148 -12.23 -9.72 -11.35
N ARG A 149 -11.85 -8.76 -10.50
CA ARG A 149 -10.97 -9.01 -9.36
C ARG A 149 -11.46 -8.21 -8.16
N SER A 150 -11.61 -8.88 -7.03
CA SER A 150 -11.92 -8.22 -5.76
C SER A 150 -10.82 -7.25 -5.32
N GLY A 151 -11.22 -6.05 -4.90
CA GLY A 151 -10.33 -5.02 -4.36
C GLY A 151 -10.22 -5.11 -2.85
N HIS A 152 -8.99 -5.11 -2.32
CA HIS A 152 -8.72 -5.17 -0.87
C HIS A 152 -7.81 -4.03 -0.42
N GLY A 153 -7.76 -3.84 0.90
CA GLY A 153 -7.02 -2.78 1.58
C GLY A 153 -7.34 -1.41 1.00
N ILE A 154 -6.31 -0.72 0.49
CA ILE A 154 -6.43 0.61 -0.11
C ILE A 154 -7.33 0.64 -1.38
N LEU A 155 -7.57 -0.51 -2.00
CA LEU A 155 -8.46 -0.68 -3.16
C LEU A 155 -9.84 -1.22 -2.80
N SER A 156 -10.14 -1.49 -1.53
CA SER A 156 -11.49 -1.92 -1.11
C SER A 156 -12.51 -0.79 -1.30
N ASN A 157 -13.74 -1.13 -1.70
CA ASN A 157 -14.91 -0.23 -1.68
C ASN A 157 -15.69 -0.31 -0.36
N ASP A 158 -15.31 -1.18 0.56
CA ASP A 158 -15.89 -1.22 1.89
C ASP A 158 -15.32 -0.05 2.72
N PRO A 159 -16.15 0.89 3.21
CA PRO A 159 -15.68 1.97 4.09
C PRO A 159 -15.13 1.47 5.43
N ASN A 160 -15.48 0.28 5.89
CA ASN A 160 -14.92 -0.29 7.13
C ASN A 160 -13.47 -0.75 6.92
N GLU A 161 -13.17 -1.31 5.75
CA GLU A 161 -11.82 -1.72 5.37
C GLU A 161 -10.99 -0.53 4.88
N ASN A 162 -11.58 0.38 4.09
CA ASN A 162 -10.93 1.53 3.45
C ASN A 162 -11.61 2.85 3.82
N PRO A 163 -11.36 3.40 5.02
CA PRO A 163 -12.15 4.51 5.57
C PRO A 163 -12.09 5.82 4.75
N TYR A 164 -11.03 6.04 3.99
CA TYR A 164 -10.78 7.34 3.34
C TYR A 164 -10.80 7.34 1.82
N TRP A 165 -10.58 6.18 1.20
CA TRP A 165 -10.45 6.05 -0.26
C TRP A 165 -11.39 5.01 -0.89
N TRP A 166 -12.36 4.46 -0.14
CA TRP A 166 -13.33 3.49 -0.66
C TRP A 166 -14.12 3.97 -1.89
N HIS A 167 -14.33 5.29 -2.02
CA HIS A 167 -15.04 5.94 -3.12
C HIS A 167 -14.09 6.56 -4.17
N ALA A 168 -12.81 6.18 -4.21
CA ALA A 168 -11.89 6.61 -5.26
C ALA A 168 -12.11 5.79 -6.54
N ASN A 169 -11.59 6.28 -7.67
CA ASN A 169 -11.36 5.41 -8.83
C ASN A 169 -10.20 4.50 -8.47
N HIS A 170 -10.41 3.19 -8.54
CA HIS A 170 -9.42 2.18 -8.17
C HIS A 170 -8.90 1.48 -9.41
N VAL A 171 -7.58 1.35 -9.49
CA VAL A 171 -6.90 0.67 -10.58
C VAL A 171 -5.90 -0.30 -9.97
N PHE A 172 -6.00 -1.57 -10.34
CA PHE A 172 -5.04 -2.60 -9.99
C PHE A 172 -4.25 -3.00 -11.24
N VAL A 173 -2.92 -2.97 -11.16
CA VAL A 173 -2.05 -3.34 -12.28
C VAL A 173 -1.34 -4.64 -11.92
N PRO A 174 -1.73 -5.77 -12.52
CA PRO A 174 -1.08 -7.04 -12.22
C PRO A 174 0.36 -7.07 -12.72
N TYR A 175 1.21 -7.76 -11.99
CA TYR A 175 2.63 -7.82 -12.28
C TYR A 175 2.98 -9.03 -13.13
N CYS A 176 3.08 -8.81 -14.45
CA CYS A 176 3.40 -9.87 -15.42
C CYS A 176 4.73 -9.70 -16.17
N THR A 177 5.62 -8.84 -15.68
CA THR A 177 6.84 -8.44 -16.43
C THR A 177 8.15 -8.80 -15.77
N SER A 178 8.17 -9.26 -14.52
CA SER A 178 9.37 -9.81 -13.85
C SER A 178 10.61 -8.89 -13.84
N ASP A 179 10.44 -7.58 -14.05
CA ASP A 179 11.49 -6.57 -14.25
C ASP A 179 11.46 -5.38 -13.26
N ILE A 180 10.82 -5.56 -12.09
CA ILE A 180 10.63 -4.52 -11.07
C ILE A 180 10.01 -3.24 -11.67
N TRP A 181 9.08 -3.40 -12.62
CA TRP A 181 8.41 -2.30 -13.32
C TRP A 181 9.36 -1.34 -14.08
N SER A 182 10.57 -1.79 -14.40
CA SER A 182 11.61 -0.94 -14.97
C SER A 182 11.81 -1.17 -16.47
N GLY A 183 11.40 -2.33 -17.00
CA GLY A 183 11.77 -2.80 -18.33
C GLY A 183 11.14 -2.03 -19.49
N ARG A 184 11.88 -2.01 -20.61
CA ARG A 184 11.47 -1.43 -21.91
C ARG A 184 11.78 -2.35 -23.10
N ARG A 185 12.08 -3.62 -22.84
CA ARG A 185 12.39 -4.60 -23.87
C ARG A 185 11.09 -5.21 -24.42
N SER A 186 10.70 -4.79 -25.62
CA SER A 186 9.53 -5.30 -26.33
C SER A 186 9.84 -6.47 -27.27
N VAL A 187 11.11 -6.85 -27.41
CA VAL A 187 11.55 -7.97 -28.24
C VAL A 187 12.48 -8.84 -27.39
N PRO A 188 12.29 -10.17 -27.34
CA PRO A 188 13.16 -11.07 -26.59
C PRO A 188 14.63 -10.91 -26.96
N THR A 189 15.52 -11.34 -26.06
CA THR A 189 16.95 -11.44 -26.39
C THR A 189 17.16 -12.55 -27.43
N ARG A 190 18.28 -12.52 -28.18
CA ARG A 190 18.58 -13.60 -29.16
C ARG A 190 18.59 -14.99 -28.53
N SER A 191 18.97 -15.08 -27.26
CA SER A 191 19.08 -16.30 -26.47
C SER A 191 17.86 -16.58 -25.58
N GLY A 192 16.83 -15.74 -25.65
CA GLY A 192 15.72 -15.72 -24.70
C GLY A 192 14.36 -15.69 -25.36
N SER A 193 13.34 -15.99 -24.55
CA SER A 193 11.95 -16.07 -25.02
C SER A 193 11.05 -14.99 -24.43
N PHE A 194 11.55 -14.22 -23.44
CA PHE A 194 10.72 -13.30 -22.66
C PHE A 194 10.93 -11.83 -23.05
N THR A 195 9.84 -11.06 -23.02
CA THR A 195 9.85 -9.59 -23.08
C THR A 195 9.85 -9.00 -21.67
N PHE A 196 10.23 -7.73 -21.50
CA PHE A 196 10.26 -7.03 -20.20
C PHE A 196 9.76 -5.60 -20.39
N MET A 197 8.48 -5.36 -20.09
CA MET A 197 7.78 -4.14 -20.50
C MET A 197 7.16 -3.37 -19.33
N GLY A 198 7.59 -3.56 -18.08
CA GLY A 198 6.93 -3.00 -16.90
C GLY A 198 6.81 -1.47 -16.93
N ALA A 199 7.87 -0.76 -17.29
CA ALA A 199 7.82 0.71 -17.41
C ALA A 199 6.99 1.18 -18.63
N VAL A 200 6.79 0.31 -19.62
CA VAL A 200 5.93 0.58 -20.78
C VAL A 200 4.46 0.37 -20.42
N ILE A 201 4.14 -0.69 -19.68
CA ILE A 201 2.80 -0.96 -19.13
C ILE A 201 2.30 0.23 -18.32
N ILE A 202 3.11 0.74 -17.38
CA ILE A 202 2.72 1.90 -16.56
C ILE A 202 2.39 3.12 -17.44
N LYS A 203 3.21 3.39 -18.46
CA LYS A 203 2.96 4.50 -19.38
C LYS A 203 1.71 4.30 -20.21
N GLN A 204 1.45 3.07 -20.68
CA GLN A 204 0.26 2.76 -21.46
C GLN A 204 -0.99 2.90 -20.59
N MET A 205 -0.99 2.30 -19.40
CA MET A 205 -2.05 2.44 -18.41
C MET A 205 -2.36 3.92 -18.15
N VAL A 206 -1.37 4.77 -17.85
CA VAL A 206 -1.64 6.21 -17.61
C VAL A 206 -2.29 6.88 -18.82
N LYS A 207 -1.92 6.52 -20.06
CA LYS A 207 -2.57 7.06 -21.28
C LYS A 207 -4.03 6.62 -21.38
N GLU A 208 -4.34 5.36 -21.12
CA GLU A 208 -5.73 4.87 -21.10
C GLU A 208 -6.55 5.58 -20.03
N LEU A 209 -6.01 5.69 -18.80
CA LEU A 209 -6.68 6.38 -17.70
C LEU A 209 -6.93 7.86 -18.01
N LEU A 210 -6.01 8.53 -18.74
CA LEU A 210 -6.20 9.91 -19.20
C LEU A 210 -7.42 10.06 -20.12
N ASN A 211 -7.70 9.05 -20.95
CA ASN A 211 -8.87 9.02 -21.83
C ASN A 211 -10.16 8.72 -21.05
N ILE A 212 -10.08 7.85 -20.04
CA ILE A 212 -11.24 7.46 -19.22
C ILE A 212 -11.71 8.61 -18.32
N GLY A 213 -10.79 9.35 -17.69
CA GLY A 213 -11.19 10.48 -16.84
C GLY A 213 -10.09 11.11 -15.99
N LEU A 214 -8.91 10.50 -15.93
CA LEU A 214 -7.78 10.97 -15.12
C LEU A 214 -7.35 12.40 -15.46
N LYS A 215 -7.55 12.85 -16.70
CA LYS A 215 -7.23 14.22 -17.14
C LYS A 215 -7.96 15.29 -16.30
N ASN A 216 -9.17 14.97 -15.82
CA ASN A 216 -10.02 15.86 -15.03
C ASN A 216 -9.90 15.63 -13.51
N ALA A 217 -8.97 14.77 -13.07
CA ALA A 217 -8.77 14.43 -11.68
C ALA A 217 -8.12 15.55 -10.86
N ASN A 218 -8.35 15.51 -9.56
CA ASN A 218 -7.65 16.37 -8.59
C ASN A 218 -6.34 15.73 -8.14
N SER A 219 -6.28 14.39 -8.07
CA SER A 219 -5.13 13.67 -7.56
C SER A 219 -5.02 12.27 -8.14
N LEU A 220 -3.77 11.86 -8.38
CA LEU A 220 -3.37 10.51 -8.69
C LEU A 220 -2.39 10.04 -7.62
N THR A 221 -2.70 8.93 -6.96
CA THR A 221 -1.77 8.25 -6.07
C THR A 221 -1.37 6.95 -6.72
N ILE A 222 -0.07 6.74 -6.92
CA ILE A 222 0.47 5.45 -7.35
C ILE A 222 1.05 4.78 -6.11
N ALA A 223 0.39 3.72 -5.67
CA ALA A 223 0.82 2.83 -4.62
C ALA A 223 1.40 1.56 -5.24
N GLY A 224 2.20 0.82 -4.48
CA GLY A 224 2.65 -0.50 -4.88
C GLY A 224 3.38 -1.17 -3.74
N SER A 225 3.34 -2.50 -3.73
CA SER A 225 3.92 -3.31 -2.68
C SER A 225 5.06 -4.18 -3.19
N SER A 226 6.09 -4.43 -2.38
CA SER A 226 7.26 -5.24 -2.76
C SER A 226 7.98 -4.67 -3.99
N ALA A 227 8.21 -5.49 -5.04
CA ALA A 227 8.70 -5.04 -6.34
C ALA A 227 7.83 -3.90 -6.95
N GLY A 228 6.53 -3.87 -6.66
CA GLY A 228 5.63 -2.76 -7.01
C GLY A 228 5.97 -1.46 -6.31
N GLY A 229 6.40 -1.51 -5.04
CA GLY A 229 6.85 -0.35 -4.27
C GLY A 229 8.14 0.26 -4.83
N VAL A 230 9.10 -0.59 -5.22
CA VAL A 230 10.29 -0.15 -5.98
C VAL A 230 9.85 0.44 -7.33
N GLY A 231 8.91 -0.22 -8.01
CA GLY A 231 8.31 0.24 -9.26
C GLY A 231 7.68 1.62 -9.18
N VAL A 232 7.02 1.97 -8.06
CA VAL A 232 6.53 3.33 -7.79
C VAL A 232 7.67 4.32 -7.87
N MET A 233 8.73 4.13 -7.09
CA MET A 233 9.87 5.06 -7.03
C MET A 233 10.53 5.27 -8.40
N LEU A 234 10.68 4.20 -9.19
CA LEU A 234 11.25 4.25 -10.53
C LEU A 234 10.38 4.98 -11.57
N ASN A 235 9.06 5.05 -11.35
CA ASN A 235 8.11 5.53 -12.36
C ASN A 235 7.40 6.84 -12.03
N LEU A 236 7.50 7.38 -10.80
CA LEU A 236 6.87 8.67 -10.45
C LEU A 236 7.30 9.83 -11.37
N GLU A 237 8.59 10.02 -11.61
CA GLU A 237 9.08 11.10 -12.48
C GLU A 237 8.66 10.92 -13.96
N PRO A 238 8.81 9.72 -14.57
CA PRO A 238 8.22 9.42 -15.88
C PRO A 238 6.72 9.71 -15.98
N VAL A 239 5.92 9.33 -14.97
CA VAL A 239 4.48 9.59 -14.96
C VAL A 239 4.19 11.08 -14.82
N GLN A 240 4.91 11.80 -13.96
CA GLN A 240 4.76 13.25 -13.81
C GLN A 240 4.97 13.98 -15.14
N ARG A 241 6.01 13.59 -15.90
CA ARG A 241 6.25 14.12 -17.26
C ARG A 241 5.14 13.79 -18.23
N LEU A 242 4.58 12.57 -18.15
CA LEU A 242 3.50 12.13 -19.01
C LEU A 242 2.23 12.94 -18.75
N LEU A 243 1.85 13.14 -17.48
CA LEU A 243 0.71 14.00 -17.11
C LEU A 243 0.87 15.42 -17.65
N THR A 244 2.07 16.02 -17.49
CA THR A 244 2.36 17.35 -18.03
C THR A 244 2.24 17.39 -19.55
N ARG A 245 2.78 16.40 -20.26
CA ARG A 245 2.74 16.31 -21.72
C ARG A 245 1.31 16.24 -22.27
N TYR A 246 0.41 15.55 -21.59
CA TYR A 246 -0.99 15.39 -22.00
C TYR A 246 -1.94 16.46 -21.41
N GLY A 247 -1.38 17.54 -20.84
CA GLY A 247 -2.15 18.67 -20.33
C GLY A 247 -2.86 18.43 -19.00
N ALA A 248 -2.57 17.33 -18.29
CA ALA A 248 -3.11 16.99 -16.98
C ALA A 248 -2.33 17.66 -15.83
N THR A 249 -1.90 18.91 -16.01
CA THR A 249 -1.01 19.63 -15.07
C THR A 249 -1.64 19.96 -13.72
N LYS A 250 -2.98 19.90 -13.63
CA LYS A 250 -3.73 20.08 -12.38
C LYS A 250 -3.76 18.81 -11.51
N VAL A 251 -3.48 17.65 -12.09
CA VAL A 251 -3.48 16.37 -11.38
C VAL A 251 -2.28 16.31 -10.44
N ARG A 252 -2.55 16.14 -9.15
CA ARG A 252 -1.50 16.04 -8.15
C ARG A 252 -1.05 14.60 -7.98
N LEU A 253 0.12 14.30 -8.52
CA LEU A 253 0.76 13.00 -8.39
C LEU A 253 1.39 12.82 -7.00
N ARG A 254 1.23 11.63 -6.44
CA ARG A 254 1.89 11.17 -5.21
C ARG A 254 2.25 9.69 -5.33
N GLY A 255 3.27 9.27 -4.59
CA GLY A 255 3.66 7.87 -4.47
C GLY A 255 3.42 7.30 -3.06
N ILE A 256 3.08 6.02 -2.98
CA ILE A 256 3.18 5.23 -1.75
C ILE A 256 4.04 4.00 -2.09
N THR A 257 5.15 3.83 -1.38
CA THR A 257 5.94 2.59 -1.46
C THR A 257 5.66 1.77 -0.20
N ASP A 258 5.23 0.53 -0.37
CA ASP A 258 4.98 -0.44 0.69
C ASP A 258 5.93 -1.62 0.52
N SER A 259 6.75 -1.93 1.54
CA SER A 259 7.72 -3.02 1.47
C SER A 259 8.65 -2.96 0.24
N GLY A 260 8.88 -1.75 -0.29
CA GLY A 260 9.73 -1.49 -1.46
C GLY A 260 11.06 -0.82 -1.10
N TRP A 261 11.36 -0.68 0.18
CA TRP A 261 12.57 -0.03 0.68
C TRP A 261 13.59 -1.07 1.14
N PHE A 262 14.37 -1.57 0.18
CA PHE A 262 15.41 -2.56 0.44
C PHE A 262 16.75 -1.93 0.81
N LEU A 263 17.56 -2.70 1.54
CA LEU A 263 18.96 -2.40 1.84
C LEU A 263 19.89 -3.16 0.90
N ASP A 264 21.05 -2.58 0.61
CA ASP A 264 22.15 -3.18 -0.14
C ASP A 264 23.29 -3.64 0.78
N GLN A 265 22.93 -4.32 1.87
CA GLN A 265 23.87 -4.91 2.83
C GLN A 265 24.43 -6.25 2.33
N PRO A 266 25.62 -6.65 2.80
CA PRO A 266 26.12 -8.00 2.57
C PRO A 266 25.22 -9.04 3.27
N PRO A 267 25.01 -10.22 2.67
CA PRO A 267 24.20 -11.28 3.27
C PRO A 267 24.83 -11.79 4.57
N PHE A 268 24.02 -12.42 5.42
CA PHE A 268 24.47 -13.06 6.66
C PHE A 268 25.58 -14.10 6.40
N ILE A 269 25.45 -14.88 5.32
CA ILE A 269 26.48 -15.85 4.88
C ILE A 269 27.20 -15.30 3.63
N LEU A 270 28.40 -14.77 3.85
CA LEU A 270 29.21 -14.06 2.84
C LEU A 270 29.68 -14.91 1.65
N ASN A 271 29.83 -16.23 1.83
CA ASN A 271 30.34 -17.17 0.81
C ASN A 271 29.25 -18.12 0.28
N SER A 272 28.01 -17.65 0.18
CA SER A 272 26.94 -18.43 -0.45
C SER A 272 26.91 -18.19 -1.96
N ASP A 273 26.56 -19.22 -2.75
CA ASP A 273 26.30 -19.10 -4.21
C ASP A 273 25.05 -18.25 -4.53
N ILE A 274 24.51 -17.55 -3.53
CA ILE A 274 23.26 -16.81 -3.62
C ILE A 274 23.52 -15.46 -4.28
N VAL A 275 22.77 -15.21 -5.34
CA VAL A 275 22.79 -13.92 -6.01
C VAL A 275 22.09 -12.88 -5.12
N THR A 276 22.86 -11.95 -4.59
CA THR A 276 22.33 -10.82 -3.80
C THR A 276 21.38 -9.95 -4.64
N PRO A 277 20.45 -9.20 -4.04
CA PRO A 277 19.58 -8.27 -4.77
C PRO A 277 20.35 -7.30 -5.66
N VAL A 278 21.49 -6.79 -5.18
CA VAL A 278 22.35 -5.88 -5.95
C VAL A 278 22.92 -6.58 -7.18
N GLN A 279 23.43 -7.81 -7.04
CA GLN A 279 23.92 -8.58 -8.18
C GLN A 279 22.79 -8.92 -9.16
N ALA A 280 21.62 -9.30 -8.64
CA ALA A 280 20.44 -9.59 -9.45
C ALA A 280 19.98 -8.37 -10.25
N VAL A 281 19.92 -7.19 -9.64
CA VAL A 281 19.59 -5.94 -10.34
C VAL A 281 20.68 -5.61 -11.36
N LYS A 282 21.97 -5.79 -11.05
CA LYS A 282 23.06 -5.55 -12.01
C LYS A 282 22.97 -6.46 -13.25
N GLN A 283 22.58 -7.73 -13.06
CA GLN A 283 22.36 -8.69 -14.16
C GLN A 283 21.06 -8.41 -14.94
N GLY A 284 19.98 -8.14 -14.21
CA GLY A 284 18.66 -7.85 -14.78
C GLY A 284 18.62 -6.52 -15.54
N PHE A 285 19.38 -5.51 -15.11
CA PHE A 285 19.36 -4.17 -15.69
C PHE A 285 19.49 -4.16 -17.24
N PRO A 286 20.55 -4.75 -17.84
CA PRO A 286 20.68 -4.84 -19.30
C PRO A 286 19.67 -5.81 -19.93
N MET A 287 19.30 -6.90 -19.24
CA MET A 287 18.31 -7.87 -19.70
C MET A 287 16.95 -7.19 -19.89
N TRP A 288 16.49 -6.38 -18.93
CA TRP A 288 15.18 -5.72 -18.99
C TRP A 288 15.16 -4.46 -19.86
N ARG A 289 16.34 -3.93 -20.25
CA ARG A 289 16.51 -2.57 -20.80
C ARG A 289 15.88 -1.53 -19.87
N SER A 290 16.30 -1.58 -18.62
CA SER A 290 15.71 -0.83 -17.52
C SER A 290 15.70 0.68 -17.76
N GLN A 291 14.55 1.29 -17.48
CA GLN A 291 14.39 2.74 -17.37
C GLN A 291 14.72 3.20 -15.96
N ILE A 292 15.43 4.33 -15.88
CA ILE A 292 15.75 4.99 -14.61
C ILE A 292 15.29 6.45 -14.69
N PRO A 293 14.74 7.02 -13.59
CA PRO A 293 14.49 8.45 -13.48
C PRO A 293 15.71 9.27 -13.89
N HIS A 294 15.48 10.37 -14.60
CA HIS A 294 16.55 11.20 -15.15
C HIS A 294 17.42 11.76 -14.03
N THR A 295 16.82 12.29 -12.97
CA THR A 295 17.55 12.85 -11.82
C THR A 295 18.46 11.79 -11.18
N CYS A 296 17.94 10.59 -10.91
CA CYS A 296 18.73 9.50 -10.32
C CYS A 296 19.87 9.02 -11.23
N ARG A 297 19.63 8.93 -12.55
CA ARG A 297 20.68 8.62 -13.52
C ARG A 297 21.82 9.64 -13.48
N MET A 298 21.51 10.93 -13.35
CA MET A 298 22.52 11.98 -13.27
C MET A 298 23.31 11.92 -11.96
N THR A 299 22.67 11.48 -10.85
CA THR A 299 23.34 11.26 -9.57
C THR A 299 24.29 10.05 -9.59
N TYR A 300 23.91 8.96 -10.27
CA TYR A 300 24.68 7.71 -10.29
C TYR A 300 25.01 7.24 -11.72
N PRO A 301 25.76 8.01 -12.53
CA PRO A 301 25.96 7.73 -13.95
C PRO A 301 26.66 6.39 -14.23
N ARG A 302 27.48 5.90 -13.29
CA ARG A 302 28.22 4.63 -13.39
C ARG A 302 27.59 3.47 -12.61
N GLU A 303 26.60 3.75 -11.77
CA GLU A 303 26.05 2.78 -10.80
C GLU A 303 24.51 2.84 -10.77
N LEU A 304 23.89 2.69 -11.94
CA LEU A 304 22.44 2.84 -12.13
C LEU A 304 21.58 1.91 -11.25
N TRP A 305 22.13 0.76 -10.83
CA TRP A 305 21.49 -0.16 -9.90
C TRP A 305 21.15 0.51 -8.55
N LYS A 306 21.88 1.56 -8.15
CA LYS A 306 21.59 2.33 -6.94
C LYS A 306 20.20 2.94 -6.96
N CYS A 307 19.64 3.21 -8.13
CA CYS A 307 18.29 3.76 -8.27
C CYS A 307 17.17 2.76 -7.93
N PHE A 308 17.48 1.48 -7.73
CA PHE A 308 16.52 0.48 -7.24
C PHE A 308 16.46 0.41 -5.71
N ILE A 309 17.37 1.11 -5.02
CA ILE A 309 17.51 1.08 -3.56
C ILE A 309 16.84 2.32 -2.98
N GLY A 310 15.88 2.12 -2.05
CA GLY A 310 14.97 3.16 -1.56
C GLY A 310 15.69 4.40 -1.04
N TYR A 311 16.63 4.23 -0.11
CA TYR A 311 17.37 5.35 0.50
C TYR A 311 18.31 6.09 -0.47
N ARG A 312 18.66 5.46 -1.61
CA ARG A 312 19.50 6.05 -2.65
C ARG A 312 18.68 6.82 -3.68
N ILE A 313 17.51 6.30 -4.08
CA ILE A 313 16.63 7.01 -5.04
C ILE A 313 15.84 8.14 -4.38
N TYR A 314 15.45 8.00 -3.10
CA TYR A 314 14.59 8.95 -2.40
C TYR A 314 15.03 10.43 -2.51
N PRO A 315 16.33 10.79 -2.31
CA PRO A 315 16.78 12.17 -2.40
C PRO A 315 16.63 12.78 -3.81
N THR A 316 16.44 11.96 -4.83
CA THR A 316 16.32 12.37 -6.24
C THR A 316 14.85 12.58 -6.65
N LEU A 317 13.89 12.20 -5.80
CA LEU A 317 12.46 12.28 -6.10
C LEU A 317 11.92 13.69 -5.86
N SER A 318 11.29 14.26 -6.90
CA SER A 318 10.56 15.53 -6.80
C SER A 318 9.09 15.36 -6.42
N VAL A 319 8.54 14.16 -6.60
CA VAL A 319 7.15 13.82 -6.29
C VAL A 319 7.06 13.35 -4.83
N PRO A 320 6.07 13.81 -4.04
CA PRO A 320 5.91 13.36 -2.66
C PRO A 320 5.71 11.84 -2.58
N LEU A 321 6.51 11.19 -1.73
CA LEU A 321 6.47 9.76 -1.48
C LEU A 321 6.21 9.51 0.01
N PHE A 322 5.21 8.67 0.29
CA PHE A 322 5.00 8.06 1.61
C PHE A 322 5.66 6.69 1.63
N VAL A 323 6.42 6.40 2.67
CA VAL A 323 7.14 5.13 2.83
C VAL A 323 6.46 4.31 3.92
N PHE A 324 5.89 3.16 3.57
CA PHE A 324 5.55 2.11 4.52
C PHE A 324 6.61 1.01 4.42
N GLN A 325 7.17 0.60 5.54
CA GLN A 325 8.17 -0.46 5.57
C GLN A 325 8.15 -1.19 6.90
N TRP A 326 8.01 -2.52 6.89
CA TRP A 326 8.27 -3.35 8.06
C TRP A 326 9.76 -3.26 8.42
N LEU A 327 10.08 -2.94 9.69
CA LEU A 327 11.48 -2.87 10.12
C LEU A 327 12.18 -4.23 10.04
N PHE A 328 11.41 -5.32 10.07
CA PHE A 328 11.89 -6.69 9.90
C PHE A 328 11.19 -7.34 8.69
N ASP A 329 11.34 -6.73 7.52
CA ASP A 329 10.70 -7.23 6.30
C ASP A 329 11.18 -8.64 5.92
N GLU A 330 10.24 -9.57 5.76
CA GLU A 330 10.57 -10.98 5.47
C GLU A 330 11.36 -11.15 4.16
N VAL A 331 11.10 -10.32 3.15
CA VAL A 331 11.81 -10.43 1.88
C VAL A 331 13.23 -9.91 2.02
N GLN A 332 13.48 -8.87 2.82
CA GLN A 332 14.85 -8.43 3.16
C GLN A 332 15.62 -9.57 3.86
N MET A 333 15.00 -10.21 4.85
CA MET A 333 15.60 -11.35 5.56
C MET A 333 15.90 -12.54 4.63
N LYS A 334 15.00 -12.83 3.68
CA LYS A 334 15.17 -13.89 2.67
C LYS A 334 16.33 -13.59 1.72
N VAL A 335 16.44 -12.35 1.22
CA VAL A 335 17.50 -11.98 0.27
C VAL A 335 18.88 -11.84 0.91
N GLU A 336 18.93 -11.60 2.21
CA GLU A 336 20.18 -11.59 3.01
C GLU A 336 20.58 -12.99 3.49
N ASN A 337 19.83 -14.03 3.08
CA ASN A 337 20.08 -15.43 3.41
C ASN A 337 20.19 -15.68 4.93
N VAL A 338 19.32 -15.04 5.71
CA VAL A 338 19.23 -15.31 7.14
C VAL A 338 18.61 -16.68 7.41
N GLY A 339 17.71 -17.15 6.52
CA GLY A 339 16.94 -18.38 6.71
C GLY A 339 15.87 -18.22 7.81
N THR A 340 15.28 -19.33 8.24
CA THR A 340 14.43 -19.34 9.45
C THR A 340 15.33 -19.07 10.67
N PRO A 341 15.09 -18.00 11.43
CA PRO A 341 15.98 -17.62 12.53
C PRO A 341 15.77 -18.54 13.73
N VAL A 342 16.79 -19.36 14.02
CA VAL A 342 16.82 -20.34 15.12
C VAL A 342 18.06 -20.20 16.00
N THR A 343 19.03 -19.35 15.62
CA THR A 343 20.25 -19.11 16.38
C THR A 343 20.36 -17.66 16.86
N LYS A 344 21.12 -17.45 17.94
CA LYS A 344 21.41 -16.11 18.46
C LYS A 344 22.08 -15.23 17.41
N GLN A 345 23.01 -15.76 16.62
CA GLN A 345 23.72 -14.99 15.58
C GLN A 345 22.78 -14.51 14.46
N GLN A 346 21.82 -15.35 14.04
CA GLN A 346 20.81 -14.96 13.06
C GLN A 346 19.95 -13.81 13.61
N TRP A 347 19.56 -13.87 14.88
CA TRP A 347 18.76 -12.82 15.51
C TRP A 347 19.53 -11.52 15.78
N GLU A 348 20.80 -11.59 16.16
CA GLU A 348 21.69 -10.43 16.25
C GLU A 348 21.82 -9.72 14.89
N TYR A 349 21.92 -10.50 13.81
CA TYR A 349 21.92 -9.96 12.44
C TYR A 349 20.57 -9.29 12.11
N ILE A 350 19.44 -9.93 12.39
CA ILE A 350 18.10 -9.36 12.17
C ILE A 350 17.90 -8.06 12.94
N HIS A 351 18.34 -8.01 14.21
CA HIS A 351 18.28 -6.80 15.02
C HIS A 351 19.12 -5.67 14.40
N THR A 352 20.34 -5.99 13.97
CA THR A 352 21.24 -5.05 13.28
C THR A 352 20.63 -4.54 11.97
N MET A 353 20.02 -5.43 11.17
CA MET A 353 19.28 -5.10 9.95
C MET A 353 18.16 -4.10 10.24
N GLY A 354 17.36 -4.33 11.29
CA GLY A 354 16.29 -3.42 11.72
C GLY A 354 16.81 -2.02 12.07
N GLU A 355 17.95 -1.92 12.76
CA GLU A 355 18.58 -0.62 13.08
C GLU A 355 19.12 0.08 11.84
N ILE A 356 19.75 -0.64 10.92
CA ILE A 356 20.22 -0.06 9.64
C ILE A 356 19.03 0.46 8.84
N LEU A 357 17.94 -0.30 8.79
CA LEU A 357 16.72 0.09 8.10
C LEU A 357 16.09 1.33 8.73
N ARG A 358 15.97 1.37 10.07
CA ARG A 358 15.50 2.56 10.80
C ARG A 358 16.35 3.79 10.48
N ASN A 359 17.67 3.65 10.50
CA ASN A 359 18.61 4.74 10.21
C ASN A 359 18.51 5.22 8.75
N SER A 360 18.19 4.34 7.81
CA SER A 360 17.99 4.72 6.42
C SER A 360 16.81 5.71 6.22
N PHE A 361 15.88 5.78 7.18
CA PHE A 361 14.75 6.72 7.14
C PHE A 361 15.06 8.11 7.72
N GLN A 362 16.27 8.41 8.19
CA GLN A 362 16.59 9.71 8.82
C GLN A 362 16.17 10.90 7.96
N ASN A 363 16.35 10.83 6.63
CA ASN A 363 16.00 11.90 5.69
C ASN A 363 14.61 11.79 5.03
N VAL A 364 13.79 10.81 5.43
CA VAL A 364 12.48 10.55 4.82
C VAL A 364 11.39 11.45 5.40
N THR A 365 10.74 12.27 4.58
CA THR A 365 9.74 13.23 5.08
C THR A 365 8.45 12.60 5.60
N SER A 366 8.05 11.44 5.08
CA SER A 366 6.84 10.74 5.53
C SER A 366 7.05 9.22 5.53
N VAL A 367 7.04 8.63 6.72
CA VAL A 367 7.34 7.21 6.95
C VAL A 367 6.43 6.62 8.02
N PHE A 368 6.02 5.37 7.81
CA PHE A 368 5.34 4.52 8.77
C PHE A 368 6.08 3.17 8.81
N ALA A 369 6.85 2.92 9.87
CA ALA A 369 7.71 1.75 9.99
C ALA A 369 7.53 1.04 11.34
N PRO A 370 6.62 0.06 11.43
CA PRO A 370 6.38 -0.72 12.63
C PRO A 370 7.44 -1.82 12.80
N SER A 371 7.73 -2.19 14.06
CA SER A 371 8.65 -3.29 14.39
C SER A 371 7.94 -4.66 14.34
N CYS A 372 7.56 -5.08 13.15
CA CYS A 372 6.97 -6.41 12.91
C CYS A 372 7.73 -7.16 11.82
N ILE A 373 7.70 -8.49 11.91
CA ILE A 373 8.08 -9.38 10.81
C ILE A 373 6.83 -9.63 9.97
N SER A 374 6.86 -9.16 8.74
CA SER A 374 5.78 -9.29 7.77
C SER A 374 6.30 -8.82 6.40
N HIS A 375 5.48 -8.92 5.36
CA HIS A 375 5.78 -8.35 4.05
C HIS A 375 4.51 -7.85 3.37
N SER A 376 4.54 -6.60 2.89
CA SER A 376 3.41 -5.88 2.29
C SER A 376 2.21 -5.68 3.23
N ILE A 377 1.43 -4.63 3.00
CA ILE A 377 0.24 -4.33 3.81
C ILE A 377 -0.92 -3.71 3.02
N LEU A 378 -0.64 -2.91 1.98
CA LEU A 378 -1.65 -2.04 1.37
C LEU A 378 -2.81 -2.78 0.68
N SER A 379 -2.59 -4.03 0.26
CA SER A 379 -3.62 -4.87 -0.36
C SER A 379 -4.25 -5.88 0.60
N ARG A 380 -3.92 -5.85 1.90
CA ARG A 380 -4.49 -6.78 2.88
C ARG A 380 -5.76 -6.20 3.51
N LYS A 381 -6.71 -7.07 3.85
CA LYS A 381 -7.96 -6.67 4.53
C LYS A 381 -7.71 -6.06 5.91
N ASP A 382 -6.68 -6.52 6.59
CA ASP A 382 -6.30 -6.12 7.94
C ASP A 382 -5.37 -4.88 7.99
N TRP A 383 -5.10 -4.22 6.86
CA TRP A 383 -4.18 -3.07 6.79
C TRP A 383 -4.55 -1.88 7.68
N HIS A 384 -5.82 -1.79 8.09
CA HIS A 384 -6.35 -0.73 8.93
C HIS A 384 -6.10 -0.98 10.44
N TYR A 385 -5.65 -2.17 10.83
CA TYR A 385 -5.38 -2.51 12.23
C TYR A 385 -4.01 -2.07 12.73
N ILE A 386 -2.98 -2.08 11.86
CA ILE A 386 -1.61 -1.73 12.26
C ILE A 386 -1.52 -0.26 12.72
N ARG A 387 -0.89 -0.03 13.87
CA ARG A 387 -0.76 1.28 14.50
C ARG A 387 0.64 1.51 15.05
N ILE A 388 1.07 2.76 15.08
CA ILE A 388 2.26 3.24 15.83
C ILE A 388 1.80 4.46 16.62
N ASP A 389 2.10 4.51 17.92
CA ASP A 389 1.62 5.57 18.83
C ASP A 389 0.09 5.79 18.69
N ASP A 390 -0.68 4.69 18.61
CA ASP A 390 -2.15 4.61 18.37
C ASP A 390 -2.67 5.20 17.04
N ILE A 391 -1.78 5.66 16.16
CA ILE A 391 -2.14 6.16 14.83
C ILE A 391 -2.14 5.00 13.83
N SER A 392 -3.28 4.75 13.19
CA SER A 392 -3.40 3.71 12.16
C SER A 392 -2.71 4.12 10.84
N LEU A 393 -2.32 3.13 10.03
CA LEU A 393 -1.77 3.41 8.69
C LEU A 393 -2.72 4.25 7.81
N PRO A 394 -4.04 3.95 7.70
CA PRO A 394 -4.97 4.82 6.98
C PRO A 394 -5.00 6.27 7.51
N ASP A 395 -4.94 6.46 8.82
CA ASP A 395 -4.92 7.80 9.44
C ASP A 395 -3.65 8.58 9.11
N ALA A 396 -2.50 7.92 9.16
CA ALA A 396 -1.20 8.50 8.80
C ALA A 396 -1.18 8.92 7.32
N LEU A 397 -1.67 8.05 6.43
CA LEU A 397 -1.79 8.36 5.00
C LEU A 397 -2.75 9.53 4.75
N ARG A 398 -3.88 9.57 5.47
CA ARG A 398 -4.87 10.66 5.36
C ARG A 398 -4.28 11.99 5.81
N CYS A 399 -3.54 11.97 6.91
CA CYS A 399 -2.81 13.09 7.45
C CYS A 399 -1.80 13.65 6.42
N TRP A 400 -0.97 12.78 5.84
CA TRP A 400 -0.04 13.13 4.75
C TRP A 400 -0.73 13.68 3.51
N GLU A 401 -1.85 13.08 3.10
CA GLU A 401 -2.64 13.51 1.94
C GLU A 401 -3.13 14.96 2.12
N ARG A 402 -3.53 15.36 3.34
CA ARG A 402 -4.00 16.72 3.66
C ARG A 402 -2.87 17.75 3.67
N GLN A 403 -1.72 17.45 4.28
CA GLN A 403 -0.61 18.40 4.40
C GLN A 403 0.01 18.74 3.03
N THR A 404 0.16 17.73 2.17
CA THR A 404 0.60 17.97 0.79
C THR A 404 -0.33 18.96 0.09
N LYS A 405 -1.63 19.05 0.45
CA LYS A 405 -2.55 20.06 -0.12
C LYS A 405 -2.25 21.47 0.35
N SER A 406 -1.86 21.67 1.60
CA SER A 406 -1.47 22.99 2.10
C SER A 406 -0.20 23.50 1.40
N LYS A 407 0.85 22.68 1.33
CA LYS A 407 2.12 23.07 0.68
C LYS A 407 1.95 23.45 -0.79
N THR A 408 1.13 22.71 -1.56
CA THR A 408 0.83 23.07 -2.95
C THR A 408 0.08 24.40 -3.06
N LEU A 409 -0.87 24.65 -2.16
CA LEU A 409 -1.64 25.91 -2.14
C LEU A 409 -0.76 27.10 -1.72
N GLU A 410 0.10 26.92 -0.72
CA GLU A 410 1.09 27.92 -0.28
C GLU A 410 2.07 28.26 -1.39
N ASN A 411 2.68 27.26 -2.04
CA ASN A 411 3.59 27.48 -3.18
C ASN A 411 2.87 28.17 -4.36
N ALA A 412 1.61 27.83 -4.63
CA ALA A 412 0.82 28.48 -5.66
C ALA A 412 0.48 29.94 -5.30
N MET A 413 0.18 30.22 -4.02
CA MET A 413 -0.02 31.57 -3.53
C MET A 413 1.27 32.40 -3.60
N GLU A 414 2.40 31.84 -3.21
CA GLU A 414 3.70 32.51 -3.28
C GLU A 414 4.10 32.82 -4.72
N THR A 415 3.91 31.86 -5.63
CA THR A 415 4.13 32.06 -7.08
C THR A 415 3.22 33.15 -7.64
N LYS A 416 1.96 33.21 -7.20
CA LYS A 416 1.00 34.25 -7.59
C LYS A 416 1.36 35.61 -6.99
N LEU A 417 1.93 35.64 -5.78
CA LEU A 417 2.45 36.85 -5.14
C LEU A 417 3.68 37.39 -5.89
N ARG A 418 4.64 36.51 -6.21
CA ARG A 418 5.84 36.84 -7.00
C ARG A 418 5.46 37.38 -8.38
N ARG A 419 4.50 36.75 -9.08
CA ARG A 419 3.97 37.25 -10.37
C ARG A 419 3.30 38.62 -10.27
N ARG A 420 2.61 38.91 -9.16
CA ARG A 420 2.02 40.25 -8.92
C ARG A 420 3.08 41.29 -8.59
N MET A 421 4.12 40.91 -7.84
CA MET A 421 5.23 41.80 -7.54
C MET A 421 6.05 42.14 -8.79
N SER A 422 6.27 41.18 -9.70
CA SER A 422 6.95 41.41 -10.99
C SER A 422 6.11 42.21 -12.00
N GLN A 423 4.78 42.30 -11.80
CA GLN A 423 3.90 43.17 -12.59
C GLN A 423 3.80 44.59 -12.02
N MET A 424 4.28 44.83 -10.80
CA MET A 424 4.31 46.15 -10.15
C MET A 424 5.61 46.94 -10.44
N THR A 425 6.57 46.35 -11.16
CA THR A 425 7.90 46.95 -11.43
C THR A 425 8.02 47.74 -12.72
N TYR A 426 6.92 48.05 -13.41
CA TYR A 426 6.90 49.04 -14.50
C TYR A 426 5.80 50.09 -14.27
N PRO A 427 6.14 51.38 -14.06
CA PRO A 427 5.15 52.44 -13.97
C PRO A 427 4.73 52.89 -15.38
N PRO A 428 3.43 53.10 -15.65
CA PRO A 428 3.01 54.02 -16.70
C PRO A 428 3.11 55.45 -16.17
N GLU A 429 3.86 56.31 -16.86
CA GLU A 429 3.82 57.75 -16.65
C GLU A 429 2.50 58.33 -17.19
N THR A 430 1.76 59.10 -16.37
CA THR A 430 1.48 60.54 -16.57
C THR A 430 0.29 61.07 -15.73
N SER A 431 0.51 62.30 -15.24
CA SER A 431 -0.37 63.46 -14.94
C SER A 431 -1.56 63.41 -13.94
N HIS A 432 -1.29 64.07 -12.80
CA HIS A 432 -2.02 65.18 -12.16
C HIS A 432 -3.55 65.16 -11.85
N GLN A 433 -3.80 65.12 -10.53
CA GLN A 433 -4.53 66.10 -9.68
C GLN A 433 -5.99 66.52 -9.98
N SER A 434 -6.85 66.19 -9.01
CA SER A 434 -7.78 67.05 -8.22
C SER A 434 -9.05 66.21 -7.90
N ALA A 435 -9.77 66.29 -6.78
CA ALA A 435 -9.84 67.23 -5.68
C ALA A 435 -10.26 66.51 -4.38
N LYS A 436 -9.84 67.03 -3.23
CA LYS A 436 -10.35 66.68 -1.90
C LYS A 436 -11.67 67.43 -1.66
N LYS A 437 -12.79 66.72 -1.47
CA LYS A 437 -13.86 67.12 -0.52
C LYS A 437 -14.88 65.99 -0.37
N GLN A 438 -14.72 65.20 0.70
CA GLN A 438 -15.78 64.52 1.48
C GLN A 438 -15.11 63.62 2.52
N ARG A 439 -14.41 64.25 3.46
CA ARG A 439 -13.57 63.58 4.46
C ARG A 439 -14.09 63.86 5.87
N LYS A 440 -15.33 63.49 6.20
CA LYS A 440 -15.78 63.39 7.61
C LYS A 440 -17.12 62.67 7.85
N LYS A 441 -17.45 61.60 7.11
CA LYS A 441 -18.50 60.62 7.52
C LYS A 441 -18.20 59.15 7.18
N ARG A 442 -16.98 58.87 6.66
CA ARG A 442 -16.51 57.53 6.25
C ARG A 442 -15.34 56.99 7.11
N LYS A 443 -15.17 57.49 8.34
CA LYS A 443 -14.13 57.03 9.27
C LYS A 443 -14.64 56.08 10.38
N LYS A 444 -15.94 56.02 10.68
CA LYS A 444 -16.47 55.06 11.68
C LYS A 444 -16.83 53.67 11.10
N SER A 445 -17.25 53.54 9.84
CA SER A 445 -17.57 52.20 9.27
C SER A 445 -16.36 51.42 8.72
N LYS A 446 -15.24 52.10 8.42
CA LYS A 446 -13.98 51.44 7.99
C LYS A 446 -13.19 50.84 9.16
N GLN A 447 -13.38 51.32 10.38
CA GLN A 447 -12.69 50.83 11.56
C GLN A 447 -13.41 49.60 12.16
N ASN A 448 -14.76 49.60 12.17
CA ASN A 448 -15.54 48.40 12.54
C ASN A 448 -15.39 47.25 11.54
N LYS A 449 -15.38 47.51 10.22
CA LYS A 449 -15.10 46.48 9.21
C LYS A 449 -13.66 45.93 9.28
N LYS A 450 -12.67 46.73 9.71
CA LYS A 450 -11.30 46.24 9.94
C LYS A 450 -11.24 45.37 11.20
N ASN A 451 -11.87 45.79 12.30
CA ASN A 451 -11.89 45.02 13.55
C ASN A 451 -12.69 43.71 13.46
N GLU A 452 -13.79 43.66 12.69
CA GLU A 452 -14.48 42.40 12.38
C GLU A 452 -13.66 41.48 11.45
N LYS A 453 -12.94 42.03 10.46
CA LYS A 453 -12.05 41.23 9.60
C LYS A 453 -10.85 40.69 10.40
N GLN A 454 -10.36 41.45 11.38
CA GLN A 454 -9.27 41.05 12.26
C GLN A 454 -9.75 40.03 13.32
N LYS A 455 -10.97 40.19 13.88
CA LYS A 455 -11.60 39.20 14.75
C LYS A 455 -11.98 37.93 14.00
N ARG A 456 -12.49 37.98 12.76
CA ARG A 456 -12.71 36.78 11.91
C ARG A 456 -11.40 36.10 11.52
N LYS A 457 -10.34 36.87 11.23
CA LYS A 457 -8.99 36.31 11.02
C LYS A 457 -8.41 35.70 12.28
N ASN A 458 -8.58 36.30 13.46
CA ASN A 458 -8.14 35.74 14.73
C ASN A 458 -9.01 34.58 15.21
N PHE A 459 -10.30 34.55 14.89
CA PHE A 459 -11.19 33.43 15.17
C PHE A 459 -10.95 32.26 14.20
N GLN A 460 -10.66 32.52 12.92
CA GLN A 460 -10.17 31.50 11.98
C GLN A 460 -8.76 31.02 12.38
N ARG A 461 -7.86 31.91 12.79
CA ARG A 461 -6.52 31.56 13.28
C ARG A 461 -6.60 30.76 14.59
N ASN A 462 -7.48 31.12 15.52
CA ASN A 462 -7.71 30.36 16.76
C ASN A 462 -8.49 29.06 16.54
N ARG A 463 -9.30 28.94 15.48
CA ARG A 463 -9.94 27.68 15.06
C ARG A 463 -9.00 26.78 14.25
N LEU A 464 -8.05 27.36 13.51
CA LEU A 464 -6.90 26.68 12.91
C LEU A 464 -5.89 26.22 13.98
N LEU A 465 -5.72 26.99 15.06
CA LEU A 465 -4.87 26.65 16.21
C LEU A 465 -5.55 25.70 17.22
N ARG A 466 -6.89 25.60 17.26
CA ARG A 466 -7.62 24.61 18.08
C ARG A 466 -7.87 23.27 17.38
N SER A 467 -7.37 23.10 16.15
CA SER A 467 -7.39 21.85 15.38
C SER A 467 -5.98 21.41 14.97
N THR A 468 -4.96 21.79 15.73
CA THR A 468 -3.64 21.18 15.62
C THR A 468 -3.61 19.93 16.49
N ASN A 469 -4.34 18.89 16.10
CA ASN A 469 -3.75 17.55 16.25
C ASN A 469 -2.55 17.61 15.32
N THR A 470 -1.36 17.81 15.89
CA THR A 470 -0.11 17.84 15.15
C THR A 470 0.03 16.51 14.42
N CYS A 471 -0.24 16.57 13.14
CA CYS A 471 -0.16 15.46 12.22
C CYS A 471 1.28 14.92 12.24
N SER A 472 1.51 13.75 12.84
CA SER A 472 2.82 13.10 12.80
C SER A 472 3.01 12.44 11.44
N HIS A 473 4.10 12.79 10.77
CA HIS A 473 4.44 12.25 9.46
C HIS A 473 5.58 11.23 9.53
N ARG A 474 6.26 11.14 10.67
CA ARG A 474 7.33 10.18 10.90
C ARG A 474 6.93 9.28 12.06
N LEU A 475 6.36 8.14 11.71
CA LEU A 475 5.94 7.11 12.65
C LEU A 475 6.92 5.95 12.49
N LEU A 476 7.97 5.98 13.30
CA LEU A 476 8.94 4.89 13.40
C LEU A 476 8.73 4.26 14.76
N GLU A 477 8.67 2.93 14.79
CA GLU A 477 8.54 2.22 16.06
C GLU A 477 9.73 2.53 16.98
N ARG A 478 9.42 2.80 18.24
CA ARG A 478 10.44 3.13 19.26
C ARG A 478 11.15 1.88 19.78
N CYS A 479 10.43 0.78 19.91
CA CYS A 479 11.02 -0.49 20.34
C CYS A 479 11.86 -1.11 19.22
N SER A 480 13.03 -1.64 19.57
CA SER A 480 14.03 -2.16 18.63
C SER A 480 13.87 -3.65 18.30
N TRP A 481 12.96 -4.35 18.96
CA TRP A 481 12.82 -5.80 18.83
C TRP A 481 11.78 -6.22 17.78
N PRO A 482 12.00 -7.31 17.03
CA PRO A 482 10.96 -7.86 16.16
C PRO A 482 9.70 -8.23 16.95
N GLN A 483 8.53 -7.89 16.42
CA GLN A 483 7.22 -8.16 17.01
C GLN A 483 6.92 -7.43 18.33
N CYS A 484 7.70 -6.39 18.69
CA CYS A 484 7.42 -5.61 19.91
C CYS A 484 6.17 -4.73 19.80
N ASN A 485 5.63 -4.52 18.60
CA ASN A 485 4.37 -3.80 18.41
C ASN A 485 3.17 -4.75 18.59
N HIS A 486 2.27 -4.42 19.51
CA HIS A 486 1.09 -5.24 19.83
C HIS A 486 0.07 -5.37 18.70
N TYR A 487 0.13 -4.51 17.68
CA TYR A 487 -0.71 -4.53 16.49
C TYR A 487 -0.06 -5.28 15.32
N CYS A 488 1.08 -5.91 15.54
CA CYS A 488 1.70 -6.73 14.51
C CYS A 488 0.77 -7.85 14.06
N PRO A 489 0.80 -8.20 12.75
CA PRO A 489 0.14 -9.40 12.29
C PRO A 489 0.77 -10.62 12.98
N LYS A 490 -0.05 -11.63 13.24
CA LYS A 490 0.44 -12.90 13.79
C LYS A 490 1.44 -13.53 12.84
N LEU A 491 2.46 -14.15 13.42
CA LEU A 491 3.43 -14.93 12.67
C LEU A 491 2.81 -16.23 12.20
N GLN A 492 3.27 -16.74 11.06
CA GLN A 492 2.87 -18.04 10.53
C GLN A 492 4.11 -18.91 10.35
N ASN A 493 3.97 -20.19 10.68
CA ASN A 493 4.98 -21.19 10.42
C ASN A 493 5.18 -21.32 8.91
N PRO A 494 6.40 -21.16 8.38
CA PRO A 494 6.65 -21.19 6.95
C PRO A 494 6.43 -22.56 6.29
N VAL A 495 6.33 -23.64 7.09
CA VAL A 495 6.12 -25.02 6.63
C VAL A 495 4.66 -25.45 6.80
N THR A 496 4.08 -25.24 7.98
CA THR A 496 2.72 -25.71 8.29
C THR A 496 1.63 -24.67 7.99
N GLY A 497 2.00 -23.39 7.90
CA GLY A 497 1.05 -22.27 7.78
C GLY A 497 0.31 -21.94 9.08
N GLU A 498 0.58 -22.67 10.17
CA GLU A 498 -0.07 -22.45 11.47
C GLU A 498 0.44 -21.17 12.14
N GLU A 499 -0.42 -20.51 12.89
CA GLU A 499 -0.03 -19.30 13.64
C GLU A 499 0.99 -19.67 14.73
N LEU A 500 2.11 -18.97 14.75
CA LEU A 500 3.13 -19.12 15.78
C LEU A 500 2.84 -18.15 16.93
N ASP A 501 2.86 -18.67 18.15
CA ASP A 501 2.78 -17.84 19.36
C ASP A 501 4.10 -17.07 19.57
N LEU A 502 4.00 -15.84 20.09
CA LEU A 502 5.16 -15.02 20.42
C LEU A 502 6.10 -15.73 21.40
N LEU A 503 5.56 -16.55 22.30
CA LEU A 503 6.36 -17.29 23.26
C LEU A 503 7.18 -18.41 22.62
N GLU A 504 6.62 -19.08 21.60
CA GLU A 504 7.37 -20.02 20.76
C GLU A 504 8.44 -19.30 19.94
N LEU A 505 8.14 -18.09 19.47
CA LEU A 505 9.14 -17.23 18.84
C LEU A 505 10.28 -16.91 19.81
N LEU A 506 9.99 -16.44 21.03
CA LEU A 506 10.99 -16.18 22.08
C LEU A 506 11.90 -17.38 22.34
N LYS A 507 11.33 -18.58 22.43
CA LYS A 507 12.10 -19.84 22.54
C LYS A 507 12.99 -20.07 21.31
N SER A 508 12.53 -19.73 20.10
CA SER A 508 13.34 -19.82 18.87
C SER A 508 14.48 -18.79 18.79
N PHE A 509 14.50 -17.75 19.64
CA PHE A 509 15.67 -16.88 19.83
C PHE A 509 16.78 -17.54 20.66
N GLY A 510 16.56 -18.75 21.17
CA GLY A 510 17.44 -19.38 22.14
C GLY A 510 17.40 -18.67 23.50
N LEU A 511 16.34 -17.90 23.77
CA LEU A 511 16.10 -17.34 25.08
C LEU A 511 15.78 -18.48 26.04
N ASP A 512 16.58 -18.59 27.09
CA ASP A 512 16.25 -19.47 28.21
C ASP A 512 15.04 -18.88 28.93
N MET A 513 13.88 -19.48 28.71
CA MET A 513 12.63 -19.02 29.26
C MET A 513 12.61 -19.07 30.80
N MET A 514 13.45 -19.89 31.44
CA MET A 514 13.62 -19.86 32.89
C MET A 514 14.31 -18.57 33.34
N ASN A 515 15.32 -18.12 32.60
CA ASN A 515 15.99 -16.84 32.88
C ASN A 515 15.07 -15.65 32.56
N VAL A 516 14.26 -15.74 31.49
CA VAL A 516 13.25 -14.72 31.17
C VAL A 516 12.19 -14.65 32.27
N ALA A 517 11.65 -15.79 32.71
CA ALA A 517 10.69 -15.86 33.82
C ALA A 517 11.27 -15.22 35.09
N THR A 518 12.51 -15.58 35.43
CA THR A 518 13.24 -15.04 36.58
C THR A 518 13.44 -13.52 36.47
N ALA A 519 13.85 -13.03 35.29
CA ALA A 519 14.04 -11.60 35.04
C ALA A 519 12.74 -10.81 35.11
N LEU A 520 11.64 -11.38 34.60
CA LEU A 520 10.30 -10.80 34.65
C LEU A 520 9.61 -10.94 36.01
N GLY A 521 10.21 -11.68 36.96
CA GLY A 521 9.63 -11.92 38.29
C GLY A 521 8.34 -12.75 38.26
N VAL A 522 8.14 -13.56 37.22
CA VAL A 522 6.98 -14.44 37.04
C VAL A 522 7.44 -15.89 36.97
N ASP A 523 6.62 -16.83 37.42
CA ASP A 523 6.96 -18.25 37.30
C ASP A 523 6.83 -18.73 35.84
N ILE A 524 7.59 -19.78 35.51
CA ILE A 524 7.66 -20.33 34.15
C ILE A 524 6.30 -20.86 33.64
N HIS A 525 5.41 -21.31 34.53
CA HIS A 525 4.12 -21.83 34.14
C HIS A 525 3.16 -20.70 33.77
N THR A 526 3.16 -19.62 34.56
CA THR A 526 2.46 -18.38 34.26
C THR A 526 2.99 -17.75 32.98
N LEU A 527 4.30 -17.69 32.79
CA LEU A 527 4.91 -17.17 31.57
C LEU A 527 4.47 -17.98 30.33
N ASN A 528 4.47 -19.33 30.40
CA ASN A 528 4.06 -20.18 29.30
C ASN A 528 2.57 -20.10 28.93
N ASN A 529 1.72 -19.64 29.86
CA ASN A 529 0.28 -19.49 29.65
C ASN A 529 -0.15 -18.04 29.43
N MET A 530 0.81 -17.12 29.39
CA MET A 530 0.55 -15.69 29.32
C MET A 530 0.08 -15.30 27.92
N GLY A 531 -0.97 -14.48 27.84
CA GLY A 531 -1.41 -13.95 26.56
C GLY A 531 -0.37 -12.99 25.97
N GLN A 532 -0.23 -12.97 24.64
CA GLN A 532 0.74 -12.12 23.92
C GLN A 532 0.76 -10.65 24.39
N ARG A 533 -0.41 -10.06 24.72
CA ARG A 533 -0.50 -8.68 25.22
C ARG A 533 0.19 -8.47 26.56
N GLU A 534 0.00 -9.40 27.50
CA GLU A 534 0.61 -9.34 28.83
C GLU A 534 2.12 -9.55 28.74
N LEU A 535 2.54 -10.51 27.93
CA LEU A 535 3.96 -10.82 27.70
C LEU A 535 4.72 -9.63 27.12
N ILE A 536 4.21 -9.00 26.05
CA ILE A 536 4.87 -7.82 25.47
C ILE A 536 4.85 -6.65 26.47
N SER A 537 3.77 -6.46 27.25
CA SER A 537 3.73 -5.40 28.27
C SER A 537 4.84 -5.58 29.32
N LEU A 538 5.11 -6.81 29.74
CA LEU A 538 6.19 -7.11 30.68
C LEU A 538 7.58 -6.89 30.05
N LEU A 539 7.77 -7.35 28.80
CA LEU A 539 9.03 -7.17 28.08
C LEU A 539 9.34 -5.70 27.77
N THR A 540 8.31 -4.88 27.52
CA THR A 540 8.46 -3.45 27.21
C THR A 540 8.59 -2.57 28.46
N GLN A 541 8.01 -2.98 29.60
CA GLN A 541 8.15 -2.25 30.87
C GLN A 541 9.57 -2.31 31.45
N GLN A 542 10.32 -3.38 31.21
CA GLN A 542 11.71 -3.52 31.67
C GLN A 542 12.75 -2.89 30.74
N ALA A 543 12.35 -2.40 29.55
CA ALA A 543 13.25 -1.79 28.57
C ALA A 543 13.40 -0.26 28.72
N ASN A 544 12.84 0.33 29.80
CA ASN A 544 12.96 1.76 30.13
C ASN A 544 13.90 1.99 31.32
#